data_AF-A0A285U5P6-F1
#
_entry.id   AF-A0A285U5P6-F1
#
_cell.length_a   1.000
_cell.length_b   1.000
_cell.length_c   1.000
_cell.angle_alpha   90.00
_cell.angle_beta   90.00
_cell.angle_gamma   90.00
#
_symmetry.space_group_name_H-M   'P 1'
#
loop_
_entity.id
_entity.type
_entity.pdbx_description
1 polymer ?
#
loop_
_entity_poly.entity_id
_entity_poly.type
_entity_poly.pdbx_seq_one_letter_code
_entity_poly.pdbx_strand_id
1 'polypeptide(L)'
;MNTKRIWIFALIFGLITTGILYFAYFSNRSESVPPPVEEPVISEEPEIAVKPEEPNEPEEEPNTMIPITKGNRAISLQVSIVQGVSGFIQPGSYVDVIVVLTPSEEEFQYKAGQHDAATLLLQNVKVLAIGHSADTKAEAKRYETVTLEVTPIESLHLGFAAGDNNPIFLTLRAEGDSEVEPEATHIHEDDLHKGVFKP
;
A
#
# COMPACT_ATOMS: atom_id res chain seq x y z
N MET A 1 30.86 -4.36 56.15
CA MET A 1 29.64 -4.94 55.55
C MET A 1 30.02 -5.51 54.19
N ASN A 2 29.90 -6.83 54.01
CA ASN A 2 30.62 -7.56 52.96
C ASN A 2 29.85 -7.55 51.64
N THR A 3 29.91 -6.44 50.89
CA THR A 3 29.22 -6.20 49.60
C THR A 3 29.41 -7.33 48.57
N LYS A 4 30.55 -8.03 48.63
CA LYS A 4 30.82 -9.21 47.78
C LYS A 4 29.86 -10.38 48.02
N ARG A 5 29.34 -10.54 49.25
CA ARG A 5 28.36 -11.60 49.58
C ARG A 5 26.97 -11.28 49.03
N ILE A 6 26.57 -10.01 49.01
CA ILE A 6 25.28 -9.57 48.44
C ILE A 6 25.22 -9.85 46.94
N TRP A 7 26.30 -9.60 46.21
CA TRP A 7 26.36 -9.89 44.76
C TRP A 7 26.24 -11.39 44.45
N ILE A 8 26.80 -12.24 45.31
CA ILE A 8 26.69 -13.70 45.16
C ILE A 8 25.26 -14.19 45.42
N PHE A 9 24.56 -13.64 46.42
CA PHE A 9 23.17 -14.02 46.68
C PHE A 9 22.21 -13.56 45.58
N ALA A 10 22.43 -12.39 44.97
CA ALA A 10 21.61 -11.92 43.83
C ALA A 10 21.73 -12.84 42.60
N LEU A 11 22.94 -13.35 42.32
CA LEU A 11 23.17 -14.23 41.18
C LEU A 11 22.54 -15.62 41.39
N ILE A 12 22.59 -16.15 42.61
CA ILE A 12 21.95 -17.43 42.96
C ILE A 12 20.42 -17.30 42.90
N PHE A 13 19.86 -16.20 43.43
CA PHE A 13 18.41 -16.00 43.43
C PHE A 13 17.85 -15.89 42.01
N GLY A 14 18.55 -15.17 41.12
CA GLY A 14 18.20 -15.08 39.70
C GLY A 14 18.09 -16.45 39.03
N LEU A 15 19.13 -17.30 39.18
CA LEU A 15 19.14 -18.66 38.61
C LEU A 15 18.00 -19.54 39.15
N ILE A 16 17.67 -19.42 40.44
CA ILE A 16 16.58 -20.17 41.05
C ILE A 16 15.22 -19.71 40.48
N THR A 17 14.98 -18.39 40.37
CA THR A 17 13.74 -17.88 39.80
C THR A 17 13.55 -18.29 38.34
N THR A 18 14.61 -18.27 37.52
CA THR A 18 14.53 -18.70 36.13
C THR A 18 14.28 -20.21 36.02
N GLY A 19 14.88 -21.01 36.90
CA GLY A 19 14.65 -22.46 36.97
C GLY A 19 13.20 -22.82 37.34
N ILE A 20 12.61 -22.10 38.30
CA ILE A 20 11.20 -22.31 38.70
C ILE A 20 10.25 -21.90 37.57
N LEU A 21 10.50 -20.76 36.91
CA LEU A 21 9.72 -20.30 35.76
C LEU A 21 9.81 -21.28 34.58
N TYR A 22 11.00 -21.80 34.30
CA TYR A 22 11.20 -22.82 33.25
C TYR A 22 10.49 -24.13 33.58
N PHE A 23 10.57 -24.60 34.84
CA PHE A 23 9.89 -25.81 35.28
C PHE A 23 8.36 -25.65 35.24
N ALA A 24 7.83 -24.49 35.63
CA ALA A 24 6.39 -24.20 35.53
C ALA A 24 5.91 -24.14 34.08
N TYR A 25 6.71 -23.56 33.17
CA TYR A 25 6.41 -23.54 31.74
C TYR A 25 6.43 -24.94 31.12
N PHE A 26 7.33 -25.83 31.56
CA PHE A 26 7.47 -27.17 31.00
C PHE A 26 6.55 -28.23 31.63
N SER A 27 6.12 -28.04 32.88
CA SER A 27 5.24 -28.99 33.59
C SER A 27 3.84 -29.10 32.99
N ASN A 28 3.46 -28.22 32.05
CA ASN A 28 2.14 -28.22 31.43
C ASN A 28 2.06 -28.98 30.09
N ARG A 29 2.98 -29.91 29.82
CA ARG A 29 2.82 -30.93 28.78
C ARG A 29 2.83 -32.33 29.40
N SER A 30 1.68 -32.71 29.97
CA SER A 30 1.35 -34.11 30.17
C SER A 30 0.73 -34.62 28.88
N GLU A 31 1.54 -35.21 28.00
CA GLU A 31 1.02 -36.15 27.00
C GLU A 31 0.63 -37.42 27.75
N SER A 32 -0.67 -37.59 28.00
CA SER A 32 -1.23 -38.84 28.48
C SER A 32 -1.31 -39.82 27.31
N VAL A 33 -0.37 -40.77 27.24
CA VAL A 33 -0.49 -41.94 26.35
C VAL A 33 -1.51 -42.90 26.97
N PRO A 34 -2.64 -43.22 26.32
CA PRO A 34 -3.53 -44.26 26.83
C PRO A 34 -3.00 -45.67 26.46
N PRO A 35 -3.22 -46.69 27.31
CA PRO A 35 -2.84 -48.07 27.02
C PRO A 35 -3.71 -48.68 25.91
N PRO A 36 -3.24 -49.74 25.22
CA PRO A 36 -3.99 -50.38 24.14
C PRO A 36 -5.12 -51.22 24.74
N VAL A 37 -6.36 -50.96 24.31
CA VAL A 37 -7.51 -51.80 24.67
C VAL A 37 -8.27 -52.17 23.40
N GLU A 38 -8.43 -53.49 23.24
CA GLU A 38 -9.01 -54.23 22.13
C GLU A 38 -10.45 -53.80 21.81
N GLU A 39 -10.81 -53.82 20.52
CA GLU A 39 -12.14 -53.46 20.01
C GLU A 39 -13.24 -54.41 20.50
N PRO A 40 -14.42 -53.85 20.83
CA PRO A 40 -15.65 -54.50 20.42
C PRO A 40 -16.50 -53.56 19.57
N VAL A 41 -16.79 -54.05 18.37
CA VAL A 41 -17.84 -53.61 17.45
C VAL A 41 -19.17 -53.47 18.19
N ILE A 42 -19.89 -52.36 18.00
CA ILE A 42 -21.32 -52.27 17.60
C ILE A 42 -21.78 -50.80 17.62
N SER A 43 -22.43 -50.43 16.51
CA SER A 43 -23.20 -49.23 16.17
C SER A 43 -23.92 -48.52 17.32
N GLU A 44 -23.87 -47.18 17.36
CA GLU A 44 -24.98 -46.23 17.11
C GLU A 44 -24.39 -44.84 16.79
N GLU A 45 -24.87 -44.18 15.74
CA GLU A 45 -24.45 -42.85 15.29
C GLU A 45 -25.10 -41.78 16.19
N PRO A 46 -24.35 -40.99 16.99
CA PRO A 46 -24.96 -39.94 17.79
C PRO A 46 -25.18 -38.68 16.94
N GLU A 47 -26.38 -38.13 17.07
CA GLU A 47 -26.86 -36.89 16.45
C GLU A 47 -25.81 -35.77 16.45
N ILE A 48 -25.62 -35.15 15.29
CA ILE A 48 -24.76 -33.99 15.07
C ILE A 48 -25.23 -32.86 15.97
N ALA A 49 -24.56 -32.67 17.10
CA ALA A 49 -24.65 -31.45 17.88
C ALA A 49 -24.09 -30.30 17.03
N VAL A 50 -24.98 -29.56 16.37
CA VAL A 50 -24.65 -28.32 15.66
C VAL A 50 -24.10 -27.35 16.70
N LYS A 51 -22.77 -27.24 16.73
CA LYS A 51 -22.07 -26.14 17.37
C LYS A 51 -22.63 -24.85 16.74
N PRO A 52 -23.14 -23.89 17.54
CA PRO A 52 -23.59 -22.63 16.97
C PRO A 52 -22.42 -22.00 16.20
N GLU A 53 -22.58 -21.81 14.89
CA GLU A 53 -21.68 -20.95 14.12
C GLU A 53 -21.73 -19.58 14.78
N GLU A 54 -20.57 -19.08 15.23
CA GLU A 54 -20.41 -17.66 15.53
C GLU A 54 -20.92 -16.88 14.32
N PRO A 55 -21.64 -15.76 14.49
CA PRO A 55 -22.06 -14.94 13.37
C PRO A 55 -20.81 -14.61 12.55
N ASN A 56 -20.71 -15.15 11.33
CA ASN A 56 -19.59 -14.89 10.43
C ASN A 56 -19.41 -13.37 10.34
N GLU A 57 -18.32 -12.85 10.90
CA GLU A 57 -17.87 -11.50 10.56
C GLU A 57 -17.79 -11.46 9.03
N PRO A 58 -18.30 -10.41 8.36
CA PRO A 58 -18.27 -10.36 6.91
C PRO A 58 -16.83 -10.57 6.46
N GLU A 59 -16.55 -11.68 5.77
CA GLU A 59 -15.23 -11.97 5.23
C GLU A 59 -14.84 -10.80 4.32
N GLU A 60 -13.92 -9.95 4.80
CA GLU A 60 -13.52 -8.79 4.05
C GLU A 60 -12.71 -9.26 2.84
N GLU A 61 -13.27 -9.08 1.64
CA GLU A 61 -12.59 -9.53 0.44
C GLU A 61 -11.27 -8.79 0.24
N PRO A 62 -10.19 -9.52 -0.10
CA PRO A 62 -8.88 -8.93 -0.30
C PRO A 62 -8.90 -7.93 -1.46
N ASN A 63 -8.11 -6.85 -1.34
CA ASN A 63 -7.90 -5.93 -2.44
C ASN A 63 -7.09 -6.62 -3.55
N THR A 64 -7.63 -6.58 -4.78
CA THR A 64 -7.07 -7.27 -5.93
C THR A 64 -6.83 -6.29 -7.06
N MET A 65 -5.89 -6.66 -7.94
CA MET A 65 -5.45 -5.85 -9.06
C MET A 65 -5.80 -6.54 -10.38
N ILE A 66 -6.12 -5.74 -11.39
CA ILE A 66 -6.35 -6.22 -12.76
C ILE A 66 -5.04 -6.81 -13.33
N PRO A 67 -5.07 -7.97 -14.02
CA PRO A 67 -3.89 -8.54 -14.67
C PRO A 67 -3.26 -7.58 -15.69
N ILE A 68 -1.93 -7.50 -15.66
CA ILE A 68 -1.14 -6.65 -16.56
C ILE A 68 -1.12 -7.25 -17.96
N THR A 69 -1.31 -6.43 -19.00
CA THR A 69 -1.19 -6.87 -20.39
C THR A 69 0.27 -7.23 -20.72
N LYS A 70 0.47 -8.29 -21.52
CA LYS A 70 1.81 -8.73 -21.93
C LYS A 70 2.58 -7.58 -22.62
N GLY A 71 3.77 -7.30 -22.11
CA GLY A 71 4.65 -6.23 -22.62
C GLY A 71 4.62 -4.95 -21.77
N ASN A 72 3.55 -4.74 -20.99
CA ASN A 72 3.40 -3.61 -20.08
C ASN A 72 3.97 -3.92 -18.68
N ARG A 73 3.99 -2.90 -17.83
CA ARG A 73 4.44 -2.91 -16.43
C ARG A 73 3.40 -2.20 -15.57
N ALA A 74 3.37 -2.58 -14.30
CA ALA A 74 2.63 -1.86 -13.29
C ALA A 74 3.57 -0.92 -12.54
N ILE A 75 3.12 0.31 -12.31
CA ILE A 75 3.83 1.28 -11.45
C ILE A 75 2.81 1.92 -10.51
N SER A 76 3.19 2.08 -9.25
CA SER A 76 2.34 2.71 -8.23
C SER A 76 2.78 4.14 -7.99
N LEU A 77 1.82 5.04 -7.96
CA LEU A 77 2.02 6.45 -7.61
C LEU A 77 1.31 6.73 -6.30
N GLN A 78 2.02 7.38 -5.39
CA GLN A 78 1.41 7.93 -4.18
C GLN A 78 0.65 9.20 -4.55
N VAL A 79 -0.58 9.31 -4.11
CA VAL A 79 -1.45 10.48 -4.36
C VAL A 79 -2.24 10.81 -3.11
N SER A 80 -2.59 12.08 -2.94
CA SER A 80 -3.60 12.47 -1.95
C SER A 80 -5.01 12.21 -2.50
N ILE A 81 -6.01 12.20 -1.60
CA ILE A 81 -7.43 12.10 -1.96
C ILE A 81 -7.80 13.16 -3.00
N VAL A 82 -7.30 14.39 -2.90
CA VAL A 82 -7.62 15.46 -3.85
C VAL A 82 -6.96 15.24 -5.20
N GLN A 83 -5.67 14.88 -5.20
CA GLN A 83 -4.91 14.57 -6.42
C GLN A 83 -5.45 13.34 -7.17
N GLY A 84 -6.03 12.38 -6.44
CA GLY A 84 -6.66 11.16 -6.97
C GLY A 84 -8.16 11.28 -7.24
N VAL A 85 -8.67 12.48 -7.51
CA VAL A 85 -10.08 12.73 -7.88
C VAL A 85 -11.06 12.27 -6.79
N SER A 86 -10.78 12.59 -5.52
CA SER A 86 -11.68 12.37 -4.36
C SER A 86 -12.25 10.96 -4.23
N GLY A 87 -11.51 9.98 -4.75
CA GLY A 87 -11.89 8.58 -4.71
C GLY A 87 -12.93 8.12 -5.73
N PHE A 88 -13.01 8.81 -6.86
CA PHE A 88 -13.82 8.36 -8.00
C PHE A 88 -13.08 7.42 -8.97
N ILE A 89 -11.75 7.36 -8.90
CA ILE A 89 -10.95 6.45 -9.75
C ILE A 89 -11.21 5.00 -9.35
N GLN A 90 -11.45 4.08 -10.27
CA GLN A 90 -11.64 2.65 -9.93
C GLN A 90 -10.65 1.78 -10.70
N PRO A 91 -10.37 0.54 -10.23
CA PRO A 91 -9.70 -0.43 -11.09
C PRO A 91 -10.45 -0.56 -12.42
N GLY A 92 -9.75 -0.32 -13.54
CA GLY A 92 -10.31 -0.30 -14.88
C GLY A 92 -10.64 1.09 -15.43
N SER A 93 -10.62 2.14 -14.59
CA SER A 93 -10.68 3.53 -15.06
C SER A 93 -9.46 3.88 -15.90
N TYR A 94 -9.61 4.91 -16.74
CA TYR A 94 -8.52 5.53 -17.47
C TYR A 94 -8.26 6.93 -16.91
N VAL A 95 -6.99 7.29 -16.79
CA VAL A 95 -6.56 8.58 -16.25
C VAL A 95 -5.48 9.19 -17.12
N ASP A 96 -5.35 10.51 -17.07
CA ASP A 96 -4.11 11.17 -17.46
C ASP A 96 -3.29 11.51 -16.21
N VAL A 97 -1.98 11.62 -16.39
CA VAL A 97 -1.03 11.90 -15.32
C VAL A 97 -0.41 13.27 -15.57
N ILE A 98 -0.67 14.20 -14.66
CA ILE A 98 -0.08 15.53 -14.67
C ILE A 98 0.99 15.59 -13.58
N VAL A 99 2.16 16.12 -13.92
CA VAL A 99 3.23 16.42 -12.96
C VAL A 99 3.51 17.91 -12.97
N VAL A 100 3.67 18.49 -11.77
CA VAL A 100 4.23 19.84 -11.63
C VAL A 100 5.71 19.70 -11.35
N LEU A 101 6.53 20.20 -12.27
CA LEU A 101 7.98 20.21 -12.14
C LEU A 101 8.39 21.57 -11.56
N THR A 102 8.99 21.54 -10.38
CA THR A 102 9.53 22.72 -9.71
C THR A 102 11.05 22.69 -9.81
N PRO A 103 11.71 23.71 -10.41
CA PRO A 103 13.17 23.78 -10.48
C PRO A 103 13.79 23.82 -9.08
N SER A 104 14.99 23.28 -8.93
CA SER A 104 15.73 23.41 -7.66
C SER A 104 16.19 24.86 -7.43
N GLU A 105 16.38 25.28 -6.17
CA GLU A 105 16.88 26.64 -5.85
C GLU A 105 18.23 26.94 -6.53
N GLU A 106 19.11 25.94 -6.66
CA GLU A 106 20.36 26.08 -7.40
C GLU A 106 20.11 26.29 -8.91
N GLU A 107 19.18 25.57 -9.52
CA GLU A 107 18.81 25.76 -10.93
C GLU A 107 18.19 27.13 -11.20
N PHE A 108 17.34 27.62 -10.29
CA PHE A 108 16.78 28.98 -10.35
C PHE A 108 17.88 30.06 -10.41
N GLN A 109 18.98 29.88 -9.67
CA GLN A 109 20.08 30.84 -9.62
C GLN A 109 20.98 30.78 -10.86
N TYR A 110 21.14 29.61 -11.49
CA TYR A 110 21.99 29.43 -12.67
C TYR A 110 21.27 29.68 -14.00
N LYS A 111 19.93 29.53 -14.03
CA LYS A 111 19.11 29.76 -15.22
C LYS A 111 17.96 30.70 -14.86
N ALA A 112 18.24 32.00 -14.86
CA ALA A 112 17.21 33.03 -14.82
C ALA A 112 16.16 32.74 -15.92
N GLY A 113 14.96 32.31 -15.53
CA GLY A 113 13.86 31.97 -16.42
C GLY A 113 13.44 30.50 -16.49
N GLN A 114 13.95 29.59 -15.64
CA GLN A 114 13.24 28.34 -15.37
C GLN A 114 12.16 28.61 -14.33
N HIS A 115 10.88 28.47 -14.71
CA HIS A 115 9.76 28.55 -13.78
C HIS A 115 9.11 27.18 -13.64
N ASP A 116 8.24 27.06 -12.64
CA ASP A 116 7.44 25.87 -12.44
C ASP A 116 6.59 25.60 -13.67
N ALA A 117 6.41 24.32 -13.99
CA ALA A 117 5.61 23.94 -15.12
C ALA A 117 4.81 22.67 -14.89
N ALA A 118 3.52 22.76 -15.22
CA ALA A 118 2.62 21.62 -15.23
C ALA A 118 2.75 20.90 -16.57
N THR A 119 3.01 19.59 -16.52
CA THR A 119 3.17 18.74 -17.70
C THR A 119 2.18 17.60 -17.68
N LEU A 120 1.38 17.44 -18.73
CA LEU A 120 0.62 16.25 -19.01
C LEU A 120 1.59 15.16 -19.49
N LEU A 121 2.06 14.35 -18.54
CA LEU A 121 3.15 13.43 -18.71
C LEU A 121 2.73 12.17 -19.47
N LEU A 122 1.57 11.62 -19.11
CA LEU A 122 0.95 10.48 -19.78
C LEU A 122 -0.53 10.75 -19.96
N GLN A 123 -1.11 10.22 -21.03
CA GLN A 123 -2.53 10.29 -21.32
C GLN A 123 -3.10 8.89 -21.49
N ASN A 124 -4.38 8.74 -21.19
CA ASN A 124 -5.12 7.50 -21.43
C ASN A 124 -4.50 6.25 -20.77
N VAL A 125 -4.04 6.38 -19.53
CA VAL A 125 -3.38 5.30 -18.80
C VAL A 125 -4.40 4.51 -17.99
N LYS A 126 -4.37 3.19 -18.11
CA LYS A 126 -5.28 2.31 -17.39
C LYS A 126 -4.88 2.17 -15.93
N VAL A 127 -5.85 2.28 -15.02
CA VAL A 127 -5.70 2.00 -13.60
C VAL A 127 -5.91 0.51 -13.34
N LEU A 128 -4.95 -0.14 -12.70
CA LEU A 128 -4.97 -1.56 -12.39
C LEU A 128 -5.48 -1.84 -10.97
N ALA A 129 -5.16 -0.97 -10.02
CA ALA A 129 -5.57 -1.05 -8.63
C ALA A 129 -5.53 0.32 -7.95
N ILE A 130 -6.19 0.40 -6.80
CA ILE A 130 -6.16 1.52 -5.86
C ILE A 130 -5.87 0.97 -4.46
N GLY A 131 -5.22 1.76 -3.60
CA GLY A 131 -4.82 1.32 -2.26
C GLY A 131 -3.72 0.26 -2.26
N HIS A 132 -3.46 -0.31 -1.09
CA HIS A 132 -2.45 -1.36 -0.91
C HIS A 132 -3.04 -2.75 -1.09
N SER A 133 -2.20 -3.73 -1.44
CA SER A 133 -2.64 -5.12 -1.57
C SER A 133 -3.06 -5.76 -0.24
N ALA A 134 -2.61 -5.20 0.89
CA ALA A 134 -2.97 -5.65 2.23
C ALA A 134 -4.27 -5.00 2.74
N ASP A 135 -4.72 -3.93 2.09
CA ASP A 135 -5.96 -3.24 2.45
C ASP A 135 -7.16 -4.10 2.07
N THR A 136 -8.26 -3.93 2.78
CA THR A 136 -9.54 -4.48 2.31
C THR A 136 -10.14 -3.57 1.24
N LYS A 137 -11.15 -4.06 0.50
CA LYS A 137 -11.80 -3.24 -0.54
C LYS A 137 -12.39 -1.92 -0.03
N ALA A 138 -12.78 -1.86 1.25
CA ALA A 138 -13.28 -0.64 1.87
C ALA A 138 -12.13 0.34 2.21
N GLU A 139 -11.02 -0.18 2.72
CA GLU A 139 -9.84 0.61 3.08
C GLU A 139 -9.12 1.17 1.86
N ALA A 140 -9.03 0.39 0.77
CA ALA A 140 -8.42 0.80 -0.49
C ALA A 140 -9.07 2.07 -1.10
N LYS A 141 -10.33 2.36 -0.75
CA LYS A 141 -11.05 3.58 -1.14
C LYS A 141 -10.58 4.84 -0.42
N ARG A 142 -9.48 4.78 0.35
CA ARG A 142 -8.81 5.95 0.91
C ARG A 142 -7.85 6.63 -0.08
N TYR A 143 -7.59 6.01 -1.25
CA TYR A 143 -6.85 6.60 -2.39
C TYR A 143 -5.48 7.17 -2.03
N GLU A 144 -4.70 6.43 -1.25
CA GLU A 144 -3.32 6.82 -0.94
C GLU A 144 -2.34 6.43 -2.06
N THR A 145 -2.70 5.37 -2.81
CA THR A 145 -1.87 4.81 -3.88
C THR A 145 -2.75 4.43 -5.07
N VAL A 146 -2.28 4.71 -6.28
CA VAL A 146 -2.92 4.27 -7.53
C VAL A 146 -1.88 3.52 -8.36
N THR A 147 -2.23 2.31 -8.80
CA THR A 147 -1.36 1.49 -9.66
C THR A 147 -1.79 1.59 -11.10
N LEU A 148 -0.88 1.99 -11.98
CA LEU A 148 -1.11 2.24 -13.40
C LEU A 148 -0.46 1.17 -14.28
N GLU A 149 -1.10 0.86 -15.41
CA GLU A 149 -0.54 0.04 -16.48
C GLU A 149 0.19 0.90 -17.51
N VAL A 150 1.50 0.69 -17.67
CA VAL A 150 2.34 1.51 -18.54
C VAL A 150 3.31 0.67 -19.36
N THR A 151 3.81 1.20 -20.46
CA THR A 151 4.95 0.62 -21.17
C THR A 151 6.23 0.79 -20.35
N PRO A 152 7.30 0.01 -20.64
CA PRO A 152 8.58 0.18 -19.97
C PRO A 152 9.14 1.61 -20.05
N ILE A 153 9.00 2.29 -21.19
CA ILE A 153 9.52 3.66 -21.35
C ILE A 153 8.70 4.68 -20.55
N GLU A 154 7.38 4.56 -20.53
CA GLU A 154 6.50 5.41 -19.72
C GLU A 154 6.74 5.19 -18.23
N SER A 155 7.07 3.97 -17.80
CA SER A 155 7.47 3.69 -16.42
C SER A 155 8.74 4.45 -16.00
N LEU A 156 9.68 4.66 -16.92
CA LEU A 156 10.88 5.47 -16.69
C LEU A 156 10.54 6.95 -16.59
N HIS A 157 9.65 7.45 -17.45
CA HIS A 157 9.17 8.84 -17.37
C HIS A 157 8.47 9.11 -16.02
N LEU A 158 7.56 8.23 -15.61
CA LEU A 158 6.90 8.34 -14.31
C LEU A 158 7.87 8.23 -13.15
N GLY A 159 8.79 7.25 -13.17
CA GLY A 159 9.77 7.08 -12.12
C GLY A 159 10.71 8.28 -11.97
N PHE A 160 11.05 8.94 -13.08
CA PHE A 160 11.84 10.17 -13.07
C PHE A 160 11.01 11.38 -12.56
N ALA A 161 9.76 11.48 -12.99
CA ALA A 161 8.90 12.61 -12.67
C ALA A 161 8.37 12.56 -11.22
N ALA A 162 8.11 11.37 -10.67
CA ALA A 162 7.53 11.13 -9.34
C ALA A 162 8.50 11.35 -8.17
N GLY A 163 9.50 12.22 -8.33
CA GLY A 163 10.40 12.60 -7.25
C GLY A 163 9.65 13.32 -6.11
N ASP A 164 10.23 13.28 -4.90
CA ASP A 164 9.60 13.73 -3.66
C ASP A 164 9.04 15.17 -3.68
N ASN A 165 9.55 16.03 -4.57
CA ASN A 165 9.18 17.44 -4.66
C ASN A 165 8.25 17.77 -5.84
N ASN A 166 7.82 16.78 -6.62
CA ASN A 166 7.00 17.00 -7.81
C ASN A 166 5.57 16.48 -7.57
N PRO A 167 4.59 17.37 -7.29
CA PRO A 167 3.21 16.97 -7.13
C PRO A 167 2.68 16.27 -8.38
N ILE A 168 2.04 15.12 -8.18
CA ILE A 168 1.33 14.39 -9.24
C ILE A 168 -0.17 14.56 -9.04
N PHE A 169 -0.87 14.82 -10.14
CA PHE A 169 -2.32 14.86 -10.21
C PHE A 169 -2.81 13.85 -11.23
N LEU A 170 -3.92 13.20 -10.93
CA LEU A 170 -4.61 12.30 -11.85
C LEU A 170 -5.89 12.97 -12.34
N THR A 171 -6.13 12.93 -13.64
CA THR A 171 -7.40 13.36 -14.24
C THR A 171 -8.18 12.14 -14.67
N LEU A 172 -9.40 11.97 -14.16
CA LEU A 172 -10.25 10.84 -14.53
C LEU A 172 -10.88 11.09 -15.90
N ARG A 173 -10.70 10.14 -16.83
CA ARG A 173 -11.27 10.22 -18.18
C ARG A 173 -12.73 9.74 -18.20
N ALA A 174 -13.49 10.29 -19.14
CA ALA A 174 -14.82 9.75 -19.45
C ALA A 174 -14.71 8.34 -20.03
N GLU A 175 -15.72 7.51 -19.80
CA GLU A 175 -15.74 6.15 -20.36
C GLU A 175 -15.77 6.21 -21.90
N GLY A 176 -14.86 5.48 -22.54
CA GLY A 176 -14.73 5.45 -24.00
C GLY A 176 -13.94 6.61 -24.61
N ASP A 177 -13.48 7.58 -23.81
CA ASP A 177 -12.56 8.62 -24.28
C ASP A 177 -11.14 8.06 -24.42
N SER A 178 -10.69 7.91 -25.67
CA SER A 178 -9.36 7.47 -26.03
C SER A 178 -8.59 8.52 -26.84
N GLU A 179 -9.12 9.73 -26.97
CA GLU A 179 -8.43 10.81 -27.69
C GLU A 179 -7.17 11.19 -26.93
N VAL A 180 -6.12 11.63 -27.62
CA VAL A 180 -4.87 12.06 -26.98
C VAL A 180 -4.43 13.35 -27.63
N GLU A 181 -4.05 14.33 -26.82
CA GLU A 181 -3.57 15.63 -27.30
C GLU A 181 -2.08 15.52 -27.68
N PRO A 182 -1.72 15.76 -28.94
CA PRO A 182 -0.34 15.62 -29.41
C PRO A 182 0.54 16.86 -29.18
N GLU A 183 -0.06 18.04 -28.92
CA GLU A 183 0.64 19.31 -28.74
C GLU A 183 0.22 20.02 -27.45
N ALA A 184 1.09 20.88 -26.90
CA ALA A 184 0.85 21.70 -25.71
C ALA A 184 0.55 20.93 -24.40
N THR A 185 1.28 19.84 -24.15
CA THR A 185 1.24 19.10 -22.87
C THR A 185 1.98 19.80 -21.74
N HIS A 186 2.39 21.06 -21.89
CA HIS A 186 3.20 21.78 -20.92
C HIS A 186 2.73 23.23 -20.78
N ILE A 187 2.51 23.67 -19.54
CA ILE A 187 2.13 25.04 -19.19
C ILE A 187 3.16 25.59 -18.22
N HIS A 188 3.78 26.72 -18.56
CA HIS A 188 4.72 27.43 -17.70
C HIS A 188 3.97 28.37 -16.76
N GLU A 189 4.48 28.60 -15.55
CA GLU A 189 3.90 29.53 -14.57
C GLU A 189 3.66 30.93 -15.17
N ASP A 190 4.59 31.42 -16.01
CA ASP A 190 4.47 32.72 -16.68
C ASP A 190 3.20 32.85 -17.51
N ASP A 191 2.75 31.76 -18.13
CA ASP A 191 1.53 31.75 -18.95
C ASP A 191 0.28 31.94 -18.08
N LEU A 192 0.31 31.49 -16.82
CA LEU A 192 -0.77 31.68 -15.84
C LEU A 192 -0.86 33.13 -15.35
N HIS A 193 0.26 33.86 -15.37
CA HIS A 193 0.35 35.24 -14.89
C HIS A 193 0.03 36.30 -15.95
N LYS A 194 -0.04 35.90 -17.23
CA LYS A 194 -0.39 36.80 -18.34
C LYS A 194 -1.72 37.50 -18.08
N GLY A 195 -1.67 38.82 -17.86
CA GLY A 195 -2.83 39.68 -17.63
C GLY A 195 -3.33 39.76 -16.18
N VAL A 196 -2.76 38.97 -15.26
CA VAL A 196 -3.10 39.01 -13.83
C VAL A 196 -2.29 40.09 -13.11
N PHE A 197 -0.99 40.19 -13.41
CA PHE A 197 -0.11 41.22 -12.87
C PHE A 197 0.14 42.30 -13.93
N LYS A 198 -0.22 43.56 -13.64
CA LYS A 198 0.24 44.71 -14.44
C LYS A 198 1.68 45.06 -14.04
N PRO A 199 2.53 45.47 -15.01
CA PRO A 199 3.92 45.84 -14.74
C PRO A 199 4.05 47.01 -13.77
#